data_AF-A0A7V5R2T1-F1
#
_entry.id   AF-A0A7V5R2T1-F1
#
_cell.length_a   1.000
_cell.length_b   1.000
_cell.length_c   1.000
_cell.angle_alpha   90.00
_cell.angle_beta   90.00
_cell.angle_gamma   90.00
#
_symmetry.space_group_name_H-M   'P 1'
#
loop_
_entity.id
_entity.type
_entity.pdbx_description
1 polymer ?
#
loop_
_entity_poly.entity_id
_entity_poly.type
_entity_poly.pdbx_seq_one_letter_code
_entity_poly.pdbx_strand_id
1 'polypeptide(L)'
;MLNTMKILIKREFWEHRGAFIKTPIIIGIVLLVLELVGYVISLVFVNKTSSKEIMDRGINELSNLTTSQLGTFWDMQFVGISTLFLFVLFIVLFFYLLGALFDDRKDGSILFWKSLPISDSETVLSKLLTAIIFVPLTATAIFVLAMLANMLLTSILLLFHGQNPIT
;
A
#
# COMPACT_ATOMS: atom_id res chain seq x y z
N MET A 1 -13.37 22.12 20.39
CA MET A 1 -13.34 21.90 18.93
C MET A 1 -12.18 21.02 18.48
N LEU A 2 -10.91 21.43 18.62
CA LEU A 2 -9.76 20.61 18.16
C LEU A 2 -9.68 19.21 18.78
N ASN A 3 -9.97 19.09 20.08
CA ASN A 3 -10.00 17.79 20.76
C ASN A 3 -11.17 16.90 20.27
N THR A 4 -12.32 17.49 19.95
CA THR A 4 -13.49 16.75 19.44
C THR A 4 -13.21 16.14 18.07
N MET A 5 -12.68 16.94 17.14
CA MET A 5 -12.37 16.47 15.78
C MET A 5 -11.32 15.36 15.79
N LYS A 6 -10.30 15.49 16.63
CA LYS A 6 -9.29 14.44 16.82
C LYS A 6 -9.89 13.13 17.32
N ILE A 7 -10.86 13.19 18.23
CA ILE A 7 -11.55 12.01 18.75
C ILE A 7 -12.40 11.34 17.66
N LEU A 8 -13.15 12.12 16.88
CA LEU A 8 -13.98 11.61 15.79
C LEU A 8 -13.13 10.92 14.72
N ILE A 9 -12.05 11.57 14.25
CA ILE A 9 -11.13 10.97 13.28
C ILE A 9 -10.49 9.69 13.83
N LYS A 10 -10.07 9.72 15.10
CA LYS A 10 -9.51 8.52 15.76
C LYS A 10 -10.56 7.40 15.75
N ARG A 11 -11.81 7.67 16.11
CA ARG A 11 -12.88 6.68 16.08
C ARG A 11 -13.03 6.05 14.69
N GLU A 12 -13.19 6.87 13.65
CA GLU A 12 -13.33 6.41 12.26
C GLU A 12 -12.16 5.50 11.86
N PHE A 13 -10.94 5.89 12.21
CA PHE A 13 -9.74 5.09 11.94
C PHE A 13 -9.73 3.75 12.67
N TRP A 14 -10.29 3.69 13.88
CA TRP A 14 -10.37 2.47 14.68
C TRP A 14 -11.47 1.53 14.20
N GLU A 15 -12.63 2.06 13.79
CA GLU A 15 -13.76 1.30 13.25
C GLU A 15 -13.41 0.68 11.89
N HIS A 16 -12.72 1.42 11.02
CA HIS A 16 -12.39 0.98 9.66
C HIS A 16 -10.94 0.50 9.47
N ARG A 17 -10.25 0.08 10.55
CA ARG A 17 -8.84 -0.39 10.47
C ARG A 17 -8.60 -1.46 9.42
N GLY A 18 -9.57 -2.35 9.21
CA GLY A 18 -9.47 -3.39 8.18
C GLY A 18 -9.28 -2.79 6.79
N ALA A 19 -10.15 -1.85 6.43
CA ALA A 19 -10.11 -1.18 5.15
C ALA A 19 -8.88 -0.25 5.03
N PHE A 20 -8.61 0.58 6.06
CA PHE A 20 -7.61 1.65 5.95
C PHE A 20 -6.17 1.19 6.14
N ILE A 21 -5.94 0.16 6.96
CA ILE A 21 -4.58 -0.27 7.33
C ILE A 21 -4.31 -1.67 6.80
N LYS A 22 -5.18 -2.64 7.09
CA LYS A 22 -4.90 -4.04 6.73
C LYS A 22 -4.89 -4.24 5.22
N THR A 23 -5.81 -3.60 4.50
CA THR A 23 -5.90 -3.73 3.03
C THR A 23 -4.61 -3.31 2.31
N PRO A 24 -4.07 -2.09 2.48
CA PRO A 24 -2.81 -1.71 1.84
C PRO A 24 -1.61 -2.55 2.31
N ILE A 25 -1.58 -3.01 3.57
CA ILE A 25 -0.53 -3.92 4.06
C ILE A 25 -0.58 -5.26 3.33
N ILE A 26 -1.77 -5.86 3.21
CA ILE A 26 -1.95 -7.16 2.54
C ILE A 26 -1.50 -7.05 1.08
N ILE A 27 -1.83 -5.96 0.39
CA ILE A 27 -1.38 -5.73 -0.99
C ILE A 27 0.14 -5.66 -1.07
N GLY A 28 0.78 -4.90 -0.18
CA GLY A 28 2.24 -4.83 -0.09
C GLY A 28 2.88 -6.21 0.15
N ILE A 29 2.31 -7.01 1.06
CA ILE A 29 2.79 -8.38 1.33
C ILE A 29 2.60 -9.26 0.10
N VAL A 30 1.45 -9.21 -0.55
CA VAL A 30 1.16 -10.02 -1.76
C VAL A 30 2.16 -9.68 -2.86
N LEU A 31 2.51 -8.40 -3.06
CA LEU A 31 3.53 -8.01 -4.05
C LEU A 31 4.89 -8.65 -3.76
N LEU A 32 5.37 -8.56 -2.52
CA LEU A 32 6.65 -9.18 -2.13
C LEU A 32 6.62 -10.71 -2.28
N VAL A 33 5.49 -11.33 -1.93
CA VAL A 33 5.32 -12.78 -2.08
C VAL A 33 5.29 -13.16 -3.56
N LEU A 34 4.63 -12.39 -4.43
CA LEU A 34 4.60 -12.65 -5.87
C LEU A 34 5.99 -12.50 -6.49
N GLU A 35 6.77 -11.50 -6.09
CA GLU A 35 8.18 -11.35 -6.50
C GLU A 35 8.99 -12.59 -6.11
N LEU A 36 8.89 -13.03 -4.85
CA LEU A 36 9.61 -14.19 -4.34
C LEU A 36 9.17 -15.49 -5.04
N VAL A 37 7.86 -15.67 -5.26
CA VAL A 37 7.32 -16.83 -5.97
C VAL A 37 7.79 -16.83 -7.43
N GLY A 38 7.77 -15.68 -8.10
CA GLY A 38 8.31 -15.55 -9.47
C GLY A 38 9.78 -15.93 -9.55
N TYR A 39 10.56 -15.48 -8.57
CA TYR A 39 11.97 -15.87 -8.41
C TYR A 39 12.13 -17.39 -8.23
N VAL A 40 11.41 -18.01 -7.30
CA VAL A 40 11.48 -19.46 -7.05
C VAL A 40 11.02 -20.29 -8.25
N ILE A 41 9.96 -19.86 -8.94
CA ILE A 41 9.46 -20.54 -10.15
C ILE A 41 10.53 -20.55 -11.24
N SER A 42 11.20 -19.41 -11.44
CA SER A 42 12.28 -19.30 -12.41
C SER A 42 13.46 -20.23 -12.09
N LEU A 43 13.75 -20.49 -10.81
CA LEU A 43 14.76 -21.47 -10.41
C LEU A 43 14.36 -22.94 -10.66
N VAL A 44 13.07 -23.28 -10.52
CA VAL A 44 12.62 -24.68 -10.42
C VAL A 44 11.96 -25.22 -11.70
N PHE A 45 11.12 -24.43 -12.39
CA PHE A 45 10.12 -24.96 -13.34
C PHE A 45 10.41 -24.73 -14.81
N VAL A 46 11.19 -23.71 -15.16
CA VAL A 46 11.51 -23.43 -16.57
C VAL A 46 12.77 -24.24 -16.93
N ASN A 47 12.78 -24.88 -18.11
CA ASN A 47 13.86 -25.77 -18.56
C ASN A 47 15.24 -25.24 -18.14
N LYS A 48 16.02 -26.05 -17.38
CA LYS A 48 17.27 -25.63 -16.69
C LYS A 48 18.27 -24.82 -17.53
N THR A 49 18.20 -24.94 -18.86
CA THR A 49 19.03 -24.16 -19.80
C THR A 49 18.42 -22.79 -20.11
N SER A 50 17.12 -22.71 -20.44
CA SER A 50 16.47 -21.45 -20.80
C SER A 50 16.15 -20.57 -19.60
N SER A 51 15.79 -21.16 -18.45
CA SER A 51 15.43 -20.43 -17.23
C SER A 51 16.60 -19.72 -16.58
N LYS A 52 17.69 -20.46 -16.42
CA LYS A 52 18.93 -19.97 -15.87
C LYS A 52 19.49 -18.86 -16.74
N GLU A 53 19.47 -19.02 -18.06
CA GLU A 53 19.88 -17.96 -18.99
C GLU A 53 19.00 -16.71 -18.89
N ILE A 54 17.67 -16.84 -18.75
CA ILE A 54 16.77 -15.69 -18.60
C ILE A 54 17.01 -14.97 -17.27
N MET A 55 17.15 -15.72 -16.18
CA MET A 55 17.42 -15.16 -14.87
C MET A 55 18.79 -14.49 -14.82
N ASP A 56 19.84 -15.18 -15.27
CA ASP A 56 21.21 -14.65 -15.30
C ASP A 56 21.28 -13.42 -16.20
N ARG A 57 20.55 -13.38 -17.33
CA ARG A 57 20.43 -12.17 -18.15
C ARG A 57 19.74 -11.03 -17.41
N GLY A 58 18.58 -11.25 -16.79
CA GLY A 58 17.87 -10.21 -16.06
C GLY A 58 18.68 -9.64 -14.88
N ILE A 59 19.39 -10.50 -14.16
CA ILE A 59 20.26 -10.12 -13.04
C ILE A 59 21.48 -9.34 -13.53
N ASN A 60 22.11 -9.79 -14.61
CA ASN A 60 23.26 -9.10 -15.21
C ASN A 60 22.84 -7.78 -15.87
N GLU A 61 21.67 -7.72 -16.49
CA GLU A 61 21.14 -6.47 -17.05
C GLU A 61 20.90 -5.46 -15.94
N LEU A 62 20.27 -5.88 -14.84
CA LEU A 62 20.01 -5.02 -13.68
C LEU A 62 21.32 -4.57 -13.00
N SER A 63 22.32 -5.44 -12.87
CA SER A 63 23.60 -5.11 -12.23
C SER A 63 24.51 -4.23 -13.10
N ASN A 64 24.32 -4.24 -14.42
CA ASN A 64 25.10 -3.42 -15.36
C ASN A 64 24.43 -2.09 -15.70
N LEU A 65 23.25 -1.80 -15.13
CA LEU A 65 22.62 -0.50 -15.30
C LEU A 65 23.47 0.60 -14.67
N THR A 66 23.59 1.73 -15.36
CA THR A 66 24.15 2.95 -14.75
C THR A 66 23.23 3.47 -13.65
N THR A 67 23.78 4.25 -12.71
CA THR A 67 22.99 4.87 -11.62
C THR A 67 21.77 5.64 -12.10
N SER A 68 21.85 6.31 -13.26
CA SER A 68 20.71 7.00 -13.88
C SER A 68 19.63 6.04 -14.40
N GLN A 69 20.03 4.88 -14.91
CA GLN A 69 19.10 3.85 -15.42
C GLN A 69 18.44 3.09 -14.26
N LEU A 70 19.18 2.84 -13.18
CA LEU A 70 18.60 2.29 -11.94
C LEU A 70 17.53 3.22 -11.36
N GLY A 71 17.76 4.53 -11.35
CA GLY A 71 16.75 5.51 -10.96
C GLY A 71 15.48 5.40 -11.81
N THR A 72 15.64 5.34 -13.13
CA THR A 72 14.51 5.20 -14.07
C THR A 72 13.76 3.87 -13.89
N PHE A 73 14.48 2.77 -13.64
CA PHE A 73 13.89 1.47 -13.35
C PHE A 73 12.99 1.54 -12.10
N TRP A 74 13.49 2.12 -11.01
CA TRP A 74 12.72 2.27 -9.79
C TRP A 74 11.56 3.23 -9.93
N ASP A 75 11.72 4.33 -10.68
CA ASP A 75 10.63 5.27 -10.97
C ASP A 75 9.49 4.58 -11.73
N MET A 76 9.81 3.77 -12.75
CA MET A 76 8.81 3.00 -13.49
C MET A 76 8.09 1.99 -12.59
N GLN A 77 8.82 1.28 -11.71
CA GLN A 77 8.24 0.36 -10.73
C GLN A 77 7.33 1.10 -9.74
N PHE A 78 7.78 2.24 -9.22
CA PHE A 78 6.99 3.08 -8.32
C PHE A 78 5.68 3.53 -8.96
N VAL A 79 5.72 4.04 -10.20
CA VAL A 79 4.51 4.47 -10.93
C VAL A 79 3.58 3.29 -11.22
N GLY A 80 4.13 2.15 -11.64
CA GLY A 80 3.35 0.94 -11.92
C GLY A 80 2.60 0.44 -10.68
N ILE A 81 3.31 0.29 -9.57
CA ILE A 81 2.73 -0.27 -8.33
C ILE A 81 1.85 0.75 -7.62
N SER A 82 2.21 2.04 -7.63
CA SER A 82 1.35 3.10 -7.05
C SER A 82 -0.01 3.17 -7.74
N THR A 83 -0.09 2.93 -9.05
CA THR A 83 -1.36 2.87 -9.78
C THR A 83 -2.29 1.78 -9.21
N LEU A 84 -1.74 0.60 -8.89
CA LEU A 84 -2.50 -0.48 -8.25
C LEU A 84 -2.96 -0.09 -6.84
N PHE A 85 -2.09 0.53 -6.04
CA PHE A 85 -2.44 1.02 -4.70
C PHE A 85 -3.54 2.08 -4.76
N LEU A 86 -3.46 3.02 -5.69
CA LEU A 86 -4.47 4.06 -5.90
C LEU A 86 -5.80 3.46 -6.33
N PHE A 87 -5.79 2.43 -7.20
CA PHE A 87 -7.01 1.74 -7.60
C PHE A 87 -7.69 1.05 -6.40
N VAL A 88 -6.94 0.38 -5.54
CA VAL A 88 -7.54 -0.22 -4.33
C VAL A 88 -7.98 0.85 -3.33
N LEU A 89 -7.21 1.93 -3.16
CA LEU A 89 -7.58 3.05 -2.32
C LEU A 89 -8.90 3.68 -2.78
N PHE A 90 -9.11 3.81 -4.09
CA PHE A 90 -10.37 4.27 -4.67
C PHE A 90 -11.54 3.36 -4.26
N ILE A 91 -11.37 2.03 -4.37
CA ILE A 91 -12.41 1.07 -3.96
C ILE A 91 -12.70 1.19 -2.46
N VAL A 92 -11.66 1.26 -1.62
CA VAL A 92 -11.78 1.41 -0.17
C VAL A 92 -12.54 2.69 0.20
N LEU A 93 -12.16 3.82 -0.39
CA LEU A 93 -12.80 5.11 -0.14
C LEU A 93 -14.23 5.15 -0.68
N PHE A 94 -14.50 4.53 -1.81
CA PHE A 94 -15.84 4.45 -2.38
C PHE A 94 -16.81 3.74 -1.43
N PHE A 95 -16.46 2.55 -0.95
CA PHE A 95 -17.31 1.81 0.00
C PHE A 95 -17.39 2.50 1.36
N TYR A 96 -16.30 3.09 1.83
CA TYR A 96 -16.31 3.87 3.07
C TYR A 96 -17.28 5.05 2.97
N LEU A 97 -17.16 5.90 1.94
CA LEU A 97 -18.01 7.08 1.79
C LEU A 97 -19.49 6.73 1.55
N LEU A 98 -19.77 5.61 0.88
CA LEU A 98 -21.14 5.13 0.65
C LEU A 98 -21.79 4.65 1.97
N GLY A 99 -21.04 3.90 2.78
CA GLY A 99 -21.56 3.29 4.02
C GLY A 99 -21.53 4.21 5.24
N ALA A 100 -20.55 5.10 5.36
CA ALA A 100 -20.19 5.72 6.64
C ALA A 100 -21.31 6.54 7.30
N LEU A 101 -22.25 7.11 6.53
CA LEU A 101 -23.40 7.85 7.08
C LEU A 101 -24.63 6.96 7.29
N PHE A 102 -24.73 5.88 6.53
CA PHE A 102 -25.79 4.89 6.64
C PHE A 102 -25.57 4.01 7.87
N ASP A 103 -24.34 3.55 8.09
CA ASP A 103 -23.96 2.70 9.22
C ASP A 103 -24.21 3.42 10.55
N ASP A 104 -23.91 4.72 10.66
CA ASP A 104 -24.19 5.52 11.85
C ASP A 104 -25.70 5.56 12.22
N ARG A 105 -26.58 5.52 11.21
CA ARG A 105 -28.05 5.49 11.41
C ARG A 105 -28.54 4.10 11.74
N LYS A 106 -27.98 3.10 11.05
CA LYS A 106 -28.32 1.69 11.22
C LYS A 106 -27.95 1.20 12.62
N ASP A 107 -26.78 1.56 13.12
CA ASP A 107 -26.26 1.12 14.42
C ASP A 107 -26.77 2.00 15.58
N GLY A 108 -27.57 3.03 15.28
CA GLY A 108 -28.11 3.96 16.27
C GLY A 108 -27.05 4.82 16.98
N SER A 109 -25.79 4.73 16.56
CA SER A 109 -24.67 5.49 17.13
C SER A 109 -24.90 7.00 17.02
N ILE A 110 -25.64 7.45 16.00
CA ILE A 110 -26.08 8.84 15.85
C ILE A 110 -26.80 9.40 17.09
N LEU A 111 -27.58 8.58 17.81
CA LEU A 111 -28.31 9.02 19.00
C LEU A 111 -27.37 9.27 20.19
N PHE A 112 -26.35 8.41 20.33
CA PHE A 112 -25.29 8.61 21.32
C PHE A 112 -24.50 9.88 21.03
N TRP A 113 -24.09 10.10 19.77
CA TRP A 113 -23.32 11.29 19.40
C TRP A 113 -24.12 12.59 19.52
N LYS A 114 -25.44 12.54 19.29
CA LYS A 114 -26.35 13.67 19.56
C LYS A 114 -26.52 13.98 21.04
N SER A 115 -26.29 13.02 21.94
CA SER A 115 -26.32 13.27 23.39
C SER A 115 -25.06 13.98 23.89
N LEU A 116 -23.98 13.98 23.10
CA LEU A 116 -22.76 14.72 23.36
C LEU A 116 -22.84 16.13 22.73
N PRO A 117 -22.05 17.12 23.20
CA PRO A 117 -22.00 18.45 22.61
C PRO A 117 -21.21 18.44 21.29
N ILE A 118 -21.68 17.67 20.30
CA ILE A 118 -21.08 17.49 18.98
C ILE A 118 -22.12 17.82 17.92
N SER A 119 -21.74 18.63 16.93
CA SER A 119 -22.61 19.02 15.82
C SER A 119 -22.70 17.92 14.75
N ASP A 120 -23.85 17.82 14.08
CA ASP A 120 -24.04 16.96 12.90
C ASP A 120 -23.03 17.32 11.79
N SER A 121 -22.69 18.61 11.65
CA SER A 121 -21.68 19.07 10.68
C SER A 121 -20.26 18.61 11.02
N GLU A 122 -19.91 18.54 12.31
CA GLU A 122 -18.60 18.04 12.75
C GLU A 122 -18.46 16.55 12.45
N THR A 123 -19.56 15.79 12.57
CA THR A 123 -19.58 14.36 12.25
C THR A 123 -19.33 14.13 10.76
N VAL A 124 -20.04 14.84 9.89
CA VAL A 124 -19.84 14.74 8.43
C VAL A 124 -18.43 15.17 8.04
N LEU A 125 -17.95 16.29 8.60
CA LEU A 125 -16.62 16.82 8.30
C LEU A 125 -15.50 15.87 8.76
N SER A 126 -15.69 15.16 9.87
CA SER A 126 -14.73 14.16 10.34
C SER A 126 -14.55 13.00 9.37
N LYS A 127 -15.64 12.51 8.76
CA LYS A 127 -15.61 11.44 7.75
C LYS A 127 -14.96 11.92 6.46
N LEU A 128 -15.30 13.14 6.03
CA LEU A 128 -14.69 13.79 4.86
C LEU A 128 -13.18 13.97 5.03
N LEU A 129 -12.73 14.53 6.17
CA LEU A 129 -11.30 14.69 6.46
C LEU A 129 -10.58 13.34 6.54
N THR A 130 -11.23 12.33 7.12
CA THR A 130 -10.68 10.98 7.18
C THR A 130 -10.45 10.42 5.78
N ALA A 131 -11.44 10.53 4.88
CA ALA A 131 -11.36 10.07 3.51
C ALA A 131 -10.34 10.83 2.65
N ILE A 132 -10.23 12.16 2.80
CA ILE A 132 -9.39 12.99 1.92
C ILE A 132 -7.94 13.05 2.39
N ILE A 133 -7.69 13.04 3.70
CA ILE A 133 -6.37 13.31 4.26
C ILE A 133 -5.79 12.05 4.89
N PHE A 134 -6.45 11.51 5.91
CA PHE A 134 -5.84 10.49 6.76
C PHE A 134 -5.72 9.14 6.06
N VAL A 135 -6.76 8.72 5.35
CA VAL A 135 -6.75 7.45 4.61
C VAL A 135 -5.68 7.48 3.50
N PRO A 136 -5.61 8.50 2.63
CA PRO A 136 -4.53 8.63 1.66
C PRO A 136 -3.14 8.71 2.28
N LEU A 137 -2.96 9.47 3.37
CA LEU A 137 -1.66 9.60 4.03
C LEU A 137 -1.17 8.25 4.58
N THR A 138 -2.05 7.49 5.22
CA THR A 138 -1.70 6.16 5.73
C THR A 138 -1.43 5.15 4.62
N ALA A 139 -2.23 5.16 3.55
CA ALA A 139 -2.01 4.31 2.39
C ALA A 139 -0.66 4.62 1.72
N THR A 140 -0.31 5.90 1.55
CA THR A 140 0.99 6.34 1.01
C THR A 140 2.15 5.90 1.90
N ALA A 141 2.03 6.06 3.22
CA ALA A 141 3.07 5.62 4.15
C ALA A 141 3.32 4.09 4.05
N ILE A 142 2.24 3.30 3.97
CA ILE A 142 2.33 1.84 3.82
C ILE A 142 2.91 1.48 2.45
N PHE A 143 2.51 2.17 1.38
CA PHE A 143 3.06 1.99 0.04
C PHE A 143 4.57 2.24 0.00
N VAL A 144 5.04 3.35 0.58
CA VAL A 144 6.47 3.66 0.67
C VAL A 144 7.23 2.55 1.42
N LEU A 145 6.69 2.07 2.54
CA LEU A 145 7.28 0.95 3.27
C LEU A 145 7.34 -0.34 2.43
N ALA A 146 6.29 -0.64 1.66
CA ALA A 146 6.27 -1.79 0.76
C ALA A 146 7.31 -1.66 -0.36
N MET A 147 7.47 -0.47 -0.94
CA MET A 147 8.50 -0.22 -1.96
C MET A 147 9.91 -0.33 -1.41
N LEU A 148 10.17 0.19 -0.20
CA LEU A 148 11.45 0.00 0.47
C LEU A 148 11.74 -1.47 0.73
N ALA A 149 10.74 -2.24 1.16
CA ALA A 149 10.89 -3.69 1.32
C ALA A 149 11.18 -4.41 0.00
N ASN A 150 10.57 -3.98 -1.11
CA ASN A 150 10.81 -4.49 -2.45
C ASN A 150 12.25 -4.19 -2.92
N MET A 151 12.73 -2.96 -2.69
CA MET A 151 14.12 -2.59 -2.98
C MET A 151 15.12 -3.41 -2.16
N LEU A 152 14.82 -3.67 -0.89
CA LEU A 152 15.65 -4.53 -0.05
C LEU A 152 15.63 -5.98 -0.53
N LEU A 153 14.47 -6.51 -0.90
CA LEU A 153 14.33 -7.87 -1.41
C LEU A 153 15.14 -8.07 -2.71
N THR A 154 14.95 -7.21 -3.70
CA THR A 154 15.74 -7.22 -4.95
C THR A 154 17.25 -7.12 -4.68
N SER A 155 17.67 -6.26 -3.76
CA SER A 155 19.08 -6.13 -3.35
C SER A 155 19.64 -7.44 -2.78
N ILE A 156 18.88 -8.11 -1.92
CA ILE A 156 19.23 -9.41 -1.36
C ILE A 156 19.33 -10.48 -2.45
N LEU A 157 18.39 -10.49 -3.41
CA LEU A 157 18.40 -11.42 -4.53
C LEU A 157 19.63 -11.24 -5.43
N LEU A 158 20.04 -9.99 -5.70
CA LEU A 158 21.26 -9.69 -6.45
C LEU A 158 22.52 -10.21 -5.74
N LEU A 159 22.61 -10.00 -4.42
CA LEU A 159 23.72 -10.51 -3.61
C LEU A 159 23.84 -12.03 -3.64
N PHE A 160 22.71 -12.76 -3.66
CA PHE A 160 22.72 -14.22 -3.81
C PHE A 160 23.34 -14.70 -5.13
N HIS A 161 23.37 -13.84 -6.16
CA HIS A 161 24.00 -14.12 -7.45
C HIS A 161 25.41 -13.53 -7.59
N GLY A 162 25.97 -12.99 -6.50
CA GLY A 162 27.31 -12.40 -6.48
C GLY A 162 27.40 -11.03 -7.15
N GLN A 163 26.28 -10.41 -7.48
CA GLN A 163 26.22 -9.06 -8.04
C GLN A 163 26.14 -8.00 -6.93
N ASN A 164 26.75 -6.84 -7.15
CA ASN A 164 26.67 -5.73 -6.21
C ASN A 164 25.41 -4.89 -6.49
N PRO A 165 24.50 -4.72 -5.51
CA PRO A 165 23.26 -3.96 -5.69
C PRO A 165 23.43 -2.43 -5.67
N ILE A 166 24.65 -1.92 -5.43
CA ILE A 166 24.94 -0.47 -5.23
C ILE A 166 25.83 0.11 -6.35
N THR A 167 26.31 -0.70 -7.29
CA THR A 167 27.09 -0.25 -8.46
C THR A 167 26.25 0.56 -9.44
#